data_AF-A0A7V9CE65-F1
#
_entry.id   AF-A0A7V9CE65-F1
#
_cell.length_a   1.000
_cell.length_b   1.000
_cell.length_c   1.000
_cell.angle_alpha   90.00
_cell.angle_beta   90.00
_cell.angle_gamma   90.00
#
_symmetry.space_group_name_H-M   'P 1'
#
loop_
_entity.id
_entity.type
_entity.pdbx_description
1 polymer ?
#
loop_
_entity_poly.entity_id
_entity_poly.type
_entity_poly.pdbx_seq_one_letter_code
_entity_poly.pdbx_strand_id
1 'polypeptide(L)'
;RERERCAAYAARTQGSNLLGDLVQAEVRGRERLVGYDDEAVLLAPYASQVPYQLMLVPRTPAPRFEADGGVLGAGLLRRGLRALSALLGGSPPLTLWVRTAPQGAQHFCWRVDVLPRLFPLGGLELGTGVHLNPVLPERAASELRPLMPPRG
;
A
#
# COMPACT_ATOMS: atom_id res chain seq x y z
N ARG A 1 9.63 -14.92 7.02
CA ARG A 1 8.79 -13.97 7.80
C ARG A 1 7.44 -13.64 7.15
N GLU A 2 7.32 -12.89 6.04
CA GLU A 2 5.98 -12.55 5.47
C GLU A 2 5.25 -13.78 4.91
N ARG A 3 5.94 -14.60 4.10
CA ARG A 3 5.43 -15.91 3.62
C ARG A 3 4.87 -16.79 4.75
N GLU A 4 5.63 -16.92 5.85
CA GLU A 4 5.23 -17.73 7.01
C GLU A 4 3.98 -17.18 7.68
N ARG A 5 3.89 -15.85 7.85
CA ARG A 5 2.69 -15.20 8.42
C ARG A 5 1.46 -15.45 7.55
N CYS A 6 1.60 -15.31 6.24
CA CYS A 6 0.51 -15.57 5.30
C CYS A 6 0.08 -17.05 5.33
N ALA A 7 1.03 -17.98 5.31
CA ALA A 7 0.74 -19.41 5.40
C ALA A 7 0.07 -19.79 6.74
N ALA A 8 0.58 -19.28 7.86
CA ALA A 8 0.01 -19.50 9.19
C ALA A 8 -1.38 -18.87 9.36
N TYR A 9 -1.63 -17.73 8.69
CA TYR A 9 -2.97 -17.13 8.66
C TYR A 9 -3.94 -18.00 7.87
N ALA A 10 -3.56 -18.43 6.67
CA ALA A 10 -4.38 -19.29 5.82
C ALA A 10 -4.73 -20.61 6.54
N ALA A 11 -3.77 -21.24 7.22
CA ALA A 11 -4.01 -22.45 8.00
C ALA A 11 -5.05 -22.26 9.13
N ARG A 12 -5.07 -21.09 9.78
CA ARG A 12 -6.02 -20.77 10.86
C ARG A 12 -7.40 -20.31 10.38
N THR A 13 -7.50 -19.86 9.13
CA THR A 13 -8.71 -19.25 8.55
C THR A 13 -9.26 -20.04 7.37
N GLN A 14 -8.94 -21.33 7.30
CA GLN A 14 -9.39 -22.27 6.25
C GLN A 14 -9.12 -21.77 4.82
N GLY A 15 -7.94 -21.16 4.60
CA GLY A 15 -7.47 -20.76 3.28
C GLY A 15 -7.60 -19.27 2.95
N SER A 16 -8.08 -18.44 3.88
CA SER A 16 -8.24 -16.99 3.66
C SER A 16 -6.90 -16.26 3.48
N ASN A 17 -6.93 -15.13 2.78
CA ASN A 17 -5.75 -14.34 2.46
C ASN A 17 -5.60 -13.16 3.44
N LEU A 18 -4.51 -13.17 4.22
CA LEU A 18 -4.23 -12.16 5.25
C LEU A 18 -4.33 -10.71 4.74
N LEU A 19 -3.72 -10.40 3.59
CA LEU A 19 -3.73 -9.04 3.07
C LEU A 19 -5.09 -8.68 2.48
N GLY A 20 -5.76 -9.64 1.82
CA GLY A 20 -7.13 -9.48 1.36
C GLY A 20 -8.09 -9.09 2.50
N ASP A 21 -8.04 -9.81 3.61
CA ASP A 21 -8.89 -9.54 4.77
C ASP A 21 -8.57 -8.20 5.43
N LEU A 22 -7.28 -7.83 5.49
CA LEU A 22 -6.85 -6.51 5.95
C LEU A 22 -7.43 -5.41 5.06
N VAL A 23 -7.33 -5.54 3.73
CA VAL A 23 -7.89 -4.55 2.80
C VAL A 23 -9.41 -4.46 2.94
N GLN A 24 -10.10 -5.59 3.12
CA GLN A 24 -11.54 -5.57 3.37
C GLN A 24 -11.90 -4.80 4.65
N ALA A 25 -11.14 -4.98 5.73
CA ALA A 25 -11.33 -4.21 6.95
C ALA A 25 -11.09 -2.70 6.73
N GLU A 26 -10.01 -2.34 6.03
CA GLU A 26 -9.68 -0.94 5.71
C GLU A 26 -10.74 -0.27 4.83
N VAL A 27 -11.28 -0.99 3.84
CA VAL A 27 -12.37 -0.50 2.97
C VAL A 27 -13.67 -0.28 3.75
N ARG A 28 -13.98 -1.14 4.74
CA ARG A 28 -15.14 -0.95 5.62
C ARG A 28 -14.96 0.26 6.54
N GLY A 29 -13.77 0.44 7.11
CA GLY A 29 -13.46 1.54 8.02
C GLY A 29 -13.35 2.90 7.31
N ARG A 30 -12.86 2.92 6.06
CA ARG A 30 -12.67 4.10 5.19
C ARG A 30 -11.72 5.18 5.71
N GLU A 31 -11.23 5.10 6.94
CA GLU A 31 -10.33 6.11 7.54
C GLU A 31 -9.04 6.28 6.73
N ARG A 32 -8.37 5.16 6.41
CA ARG A 32 -7.07 5.12 5.71
C ARG A 32 -7.19 4.89 4.20
N LEU A 33 -8.40 4.93 3.66
CA LEU A 33 -8.66 4.75 2.24
C LEU A 33 -8.34 6.02 1.45
N VAL A 34 -7.37 5.95 0.53
CA VAL A 34 -7.01 7.08 -0.36
C VAL A 34 -7.88 7.04 -1.61
N GLY A 35 -8.06 5.87 -2.21
CA GLY A 35 -8.91 5.67 -3.38
C GLY A 35 -9.04 4.20 -3.76
N TYR A 36 -9.95 3.90 -4.67
CA TYR A 36 -10.16 2.56 -5.21
C TYR A 36 -10.74 2.64 -6.62
N ASP A 37 -10.60 1.56 -7.36
CA ASP A 37 -11.32 1.29 -8.60
C ASP A 37 -11.89 -0.14 -8.61
N ASP A 38 -12.17 -0.68 -9.78
CA ASP A 38 -12.76 -2.00 -9.92
C ASP A 38 -11.71 -3.11 -9.74
N GLU A 39 -10.43 -2.76 -9.88
CA GLU A 39 -9.30 -3.69 -9.85
C GLU A 39 -8.53 -3.64 -8.53
N ALA A 40 -8.36 -2.45 -7.95
CA ALA A 40 -7.42 -2.21 -6.86
C ALA A 40 -7.92 -1.21 -5.82
N VAL A 41 -7.23 -1.21 -4.67
CA VAL A 41 -7.41 -0.28 -3.56
C VAL A 41 -6.07 0.39 -3.27
N LEU A 42 -6.11 1.69 -3.00
CA LEU A 42 -4.98 2.50 -2.58
C LEU A 42 -5.22 3.01 -1.15
N LEU A 43 -4.31 2.68 -0.25
CA LEU A 43 -4.41 2.96 1.18
C LEU A 43 -3.19 3.73 1.68
N ALA A 44 -3.36 4.47 2.78
CA ALA A 44 -2.25 4.84 3.66
C ALA A 44 -2.13 3.73 4.73
N PRO A 45 -1.10 2.88 4.71
CA PRO A 45 -1.06 1.71 5.59
C PRO A 45 -1.03 2.11 7.07
N TYR A 46 -1.76 1.39 7.93
CA TYR A 46 -1.79 1.64 9.39
C TYR A 46 -0.38 1.75 10.00
N ALA A 47 0.54 0.89 9.57
CA ALA A 47 1.95 0.93 9.98
C ALA A 47 2.84 1.72 8.99
N SER A 48 2.41 2.91 8.59
CA SER A 48 3.17 3.80 7.68
C SER A 48 4.50 4.20 8.31
N GLN A 49 5.59 3.87 7.64
CA GLN A 49 6.96 4.16 8.09
C GLN A 49 7.43 5.55 7.66
N VAL A 50 6.85 6.09 6.59
CA VAL A 50 7.17 7.44 6.09
C VAL A 50 5.90 8.25 5.86
N PRO A 51 5.98 9.59 5.92
CA PRO A 51 4.86 10.47 5.58
C PRO A 51 4.31 10.16 4.19
N TYR A 52 2.98 10.07 4.09
CA TYR A 52 2.26 9.81 2.85
C TYR A 52 2.70 8.51 2.13
N GLN A 53 3.15 7.50 2.88
CA GLN A 53 3.31 6.16 2.34
C GLN A 53 1.99 5.68 1.73
N LEU A 54 2.06 5.09 0.54
CA LEU A 54 0.91 4.50 -0.14
C LEU A 54 1.11 3.01 -0.34
N MET A 55 0.01 2.27 -0.25
CA MET A 55 -0.05 0.84 -0.50
C MET A 55 -1.16 0.56 -1.51
N LEU A 56 -0.78 0.09 -2.70
CA LEU A 56 -1.70 -0.41 -3.72
C LEU A 56 -1.84 -1.92 -3.57
N VAL A 57 -3.06 -2.41 -3.49
CA VAL A 57 -3.37 -3.85 -3.35
C VAL A 57 -4.50 -4.20 -4.33
N PRO A 58 -4.43 -5.35 -5.04
CA PRO A 58 -5.54 -5.83 -5.85
C PRO A 58 -6.77 -6.14 -4.97
N ARG A 59 -7.97 -5.87 -5.47
CA ARG A 59 -9.23 -6.16 -4.75
C ARG A 59 -9.47 -7.66 -4.61
N THR A 60 -9.13 -8.40 -5.65
CA THR A 60 -9.12 -9.86 -5.64
C THR A 60 -7.70 -10.32 -5.34
N PRO A 61 -7.44 -11.02 -4.22
CA PRO A 61 -6.10 -11.45 -3.87
C PRO A 61 -5.46 -12.30 -4.97
N ALA A 62 -4.31 -11.86 -5.46
CA ALA A 62 -3.51 -12.58 -6.44
C ALA A 62 -2.08 -12.74 -5.90
N PRO A 63 -1.47 -13.93 -5.99
CA PRO A 63 -0.15 -14.15 -5.38
C PRO A 63 0.97 -13.41 -6.12
N ARG A 64 0.87 -13.29 -7.45
CA ARG A 64 1.94 -12.79 -8.30
C ARG A 64 1.53 -11.52 -9.03
N PHE A 65 2.40 -10.52 -9.01
CA PHE A 65 2.16 -9.24 -9.69
C PHE A 65 2.03 -9.39 -11.21
N GLU A 66 2.83 -10.28 -11.78
CA GLU A 66 2.92 -10.53 -13.21
C GLU A 66 1.75 -11.34 -13.79
N ALA A 67 0.84 -11.87 -12.96
CA ALA A 67 -0.23 -12.77 -13.38
C ALA A 67 -1.18 -12.13 -14.40
N ASP A 68 -1.45 -10.83 -14.28
CA ASP A 68 -2.34 -10.07 -15.17
C ASP A 68 -1.55 -9.14 -16.13
N GLY A 69 -0.31 -9.50 -16.45
CA GLY A 69 0.58 -8.67 -17.29
C GLY A 69 1.11 -7.42 -16.59
N GLY A 70 0.93 -7.30 -15.26
CA GLY A 70 1.46 -6.19 -14.44
C GLY A 70 0.75 -4.85 -14.63
N VAL A 71 -0.43 -4.84 -15.25
CA VAL A 71 -1.18 -3.60 -15.55
C VAL A 71 -2.22 -3.29 -14.46
N LEU A 72 -2.63 -4.30 -13.70
CA LEU A 72 -3.68 -4.19 -12.68
C LEU A 72 -3.39 -3.05 -11.69
N GLY A 73 -4.32 -2.09 -11.60
CA GLY A 73 -4.23 -0.96 -10.68
C GLY A 73 -3.23 0.14 -11.07
N ALA A 74 -2.61 0.08 -12.26
CA ALA A 74 -1.69 1.11 -12.74
C ALA A 74 -2.38 2.49 -12.88
N GLY A 75 -3.65 2.51 -13.29
CA GLY A 75 -4.46 3.73 -13.36
C GLY A 75 -4.65 4.38 -11.98
N LEU A 76 -4.99 3.58 -10.98
CA LEU A 76 -5.14 4.03 -9.59
C LEU A 76 -3.81 4.52 -9.00
N LEU A 77 -2.72 3.81 -9.25
CA LEU A 77 -1.39 4.21 -8.82
C LEU A 77 -1.00 5.58 -9.41
N ARG A 78 -1.21 5.78 -10.72
CA ARG A 78 -0.97 7.06 -11.38
C ARG A 78 -1.78 8.19 -10.77
N ARG A 79 -3.06 7.95 -10.44
CA ARG A 79 -3.92 8.92 -9.76
C ARG A 79 -3.40 9.24 -8.35
N GLY A 80 -2.95 8.24 -7.60
CA GLY A 80 -2.32 8.40 -6.29
C GLY A 80 -1.05 9.24 -6.33
N LEU A 81 -0.16 8.97 -7.29
CA LEU A 81 1.08 9.74 -7.47
C LEU A 81 0.80 11.20 -7.86
N ARG A 82 -0.26 11.45 -8.63
CA ARG A 82 -0.71 12.81 -8.95
C ARG A 82 -1.27 13.54 -7.74
N ALA A 83 -2.09 12.87 -6.93
CA ALA A 83 -2.60 13.43 -5.67
C ALA A 83 -1.44 13.77 -4.72
N LEU A 84 -0.45 12.88 -4.61
CA LEU A 84 0.77 13.10 -3.83
C LEU A 84 1.55 14.32 -4.34
N SER A 85 1.75 14.42 -5.65
CA SER A 85 2.44 15.56 -6.26
C SER A 85 1.70 16.88 -6.02
N ALA A 86 0.37 16.88 -6.15
CA ALA A 86 -0.46 18.05 -5.89
C ALA A 86 -0.38 18.49 -4.42
N LEU A 87 -0.42 17.54 -3.48
CA LEU A 87 -0.34 17.81 -2.04
C LEU A 87 1.01 18.44 -1.66
N LEU A 88 2.09 17.97 -2.27
CA LEU A 88 3.47 18.37 -1.94
C LEU A 88 3.97 19.55 -2.79
N GLY A 89 3.16 20.07 -3.72
CA GLY A 89 3.57 21.14 -4.63
C GLY A 89 4.59 20.71 -5.69
N GLY A 90 4.73 19.41 -5.95
CA GLY A 90 5.67 18.84 -6.91
C GLY A 90 5.91 17.35 -6.68
N SER A 91 6.57 16.68 -7.64
CA SER A 91 6.87 15.25 -7.53
C SER A 91 8.04 15.03 -6.55
N PRO A 92 7.82 14.41 -5.38
CA PRO A 92 8.91 14.14 -4.46
C PRO A 92 9.83 13.04 -5.00
N PRO A 93 11.10 12.97 -4.56
CA PRO A 93 11.86 11.74 -4.66
C PRO A 93 11.12 10.63 -3.90
N LEU A 94 10.94 9.47 -4.55
CA LEU A 94 10.22 8.34 -3.96
C LEU A 94 10.93 7.03 -4.24
N THR A 95 10.63 6.04 -3.40
CA THR A 95 10.95 4.63 -3.63
C THR A 95 9.66 3.88 -3.90
N LEU A 96 9.65 3.00 -4.90
CA LEU A 96 8.53 2.11 -5.18
C LEU A 96 9.03 0.68 -5.19
N TRP A 97 8.37 -0.20 -4.44
CA TRP A 97 8.69 -1.63 -4.40
C TRP A 97 7.45 -2.48 -4.64
N VAL A 98 7.62 -3.52 -5.45
CA VAL A 98 6.62 -4.57 -5.65
C VAL A 98 6.93 -5.70 -4.69
N ARG A 99 5.95 -6.09 -3.88
CA ARG A 99 5.99 -7.33 -3.10
C ARG A 99 5.13 -8.35 -3.82
N THR A 100 5.78 -9.37 -4.38
CA THR A 100 5.14 -10.48 -5.11
C THR A 100 5.45 -11.81 -4.40
N ALA A 101 4.65 -12.84 -4.64
CA ALA A 101 4.83 -14.13 -4.00
C ALA A 101 6.24 -14.71 -4.29
N PRO A 102 6.99 -15.13 -3.26
CA PRO A 102 8.15 -15.98 -3.48
C PRO A 102 7.72 -17.33 -4.07
N GLN A 103 8.65 -18.04 -4.70
CA GLN A 103 8.37 -19.32 -5.32
C GLN A 103 7.70 -20.31 -4.34
N GLY A 104 6.63 -20.98 -4.78
CA GLY A 104 5.89 -21.95 -3.99
C GLY A 104 4.93 -21.36 -2.94
N ALA A 105 4.78 -20.04 -2.82
CA ALA A 105 3.77 -19.43 -1.95
C ALA A 105 2.43 -19.24 -2.69
N GLN A 106 1.39 -19.95 -2.26
CA GLN A 106 0.04 -19.89 -2.87
C GLN A 106 -0.90 -18.90 -2.15
N HIS A 107 -0.83 -18.83 -0.82
CA HIS A 107 -1.66 -17.91 -0.03
C HIS A 107 -0.99 -16.56 0.19
N PHE A 108 -0.57 -15.90 -0.90
CA PHE A 108 0.05 -14.57 -0.87
C PHE A 108 -0.84 -13.60 -1.65
N CYS A 109 -0.73 -12.30 -1.35
CA CYS A 109 -1.34 -11.25 -2.17
C CYS A 109 -0.26 -10.23 -2.47
N TRP A 110 -0.02 -9.96 -3.74
CA TRP A 110 0.96 -8.96 -4.13
C TRP A 110 0.49 -7.56 -3.74
N ARG A 111 1.45 -6.65 -3.54
CA ARG A 111 1.17 -5.22 -3.35
C ARG A 111 2.29 -4.36 -3.92
N VAL A 112 1.98 -3.09 -4.14
CA VAL A 112 2.98 -2.06 -4.44
C VAL A 112 3.02 -1.07 -3.28
N ASP A 113 4.20 -0.91 -2.69
CA ASP A 113 4.47 0.09 -1.66
C ASP A 113 5.17 1.30 -2.30
N VAL A 114 4.64 2.50 -2.07
CA VAL A 114 5.24 3.79 -2.48
C VAL A 114 5.65 4.56 -1.23
N LEU A 115 6.94 4.91 -1.14
CA LEU A 115 7.54 5.58 0.00
C LEU A 115 8.14 6.93 -0.43
N PRO A 116 7.44 8.05 -0.20
CA PRO A 116 8.00 9.39 -0.41
C PRO A 116 9.17 9.65 0.54
N ARG A 117 10.28 10.21 0.02
CA ARG A 117 11.47 10.55 0.81
C ARG A 117 11.49 12.05 1.14
N LEU A 118 10.63 12.47 2.08
CA LEU A 118 10.46 13.89 2.43
C LEU A 118 11.49 14.39 3.44
N PHE A 119 12.01 13.49 4.28
CA PHE A 119 13.01 13.78 5.29
C PHE A 119 14.15 12.77 5.21
N PRO A 120 15.40 13.17 5.49
CA PRO A 120 16.49 12.22 5.65
C PRO A 120 16.22 11.33 6.87
N LEU A 121 16.62 10.05 6.78
CA LEU A 121 16.58 9.16 7.95
C LEU A 121 17.65 9.60 8.96
N GLY A 122 17.26 9.74 10.22
CA GLY A 122 18.16 10.07 11.31
C GLY A 122 18.88 8.84 11.89
N GLY A 123 19.71 9.08 12.89
CA GLY A 123 20.48 8.01 13.56
C GLY A 123 19.60 6.98 14.28
N LEU A 124 18.43 7.38 14.77
CA LEU A 124 17.48 6.46 15.40
C LEU A 124 16.91 5.48 14.36
N GLU A 125 16.41 6.01 13.25
CA GLU A 125 15.80 5.23 12.18
C GLU A 125 16.80 4.25 11.58
N LEU A 126 18.02 4.72 11.31
CA LEU A 126 19.09 3.89 10.76
C LEU A 126 19.60 2.85 11.78
N GLY A 127 19.73 3.23 13.05
CA GLY A 127 20.29 2.37 14.10
C GLY A 127 19.32 1.32 14.64
N THR A 128 18.01 1.59 14.62
CA THR A 128 17.00 0.74 15.28
C THR A 128 15.94 0.18 14.33
N GLY A 129 15.78 0.77 13.14
CA GLY A 129 14.66 0.46 12.24
C GLY A 129 13.30 1.02 12.69
N VAL A 130 13.23 1.73 13.82
CA VAL A 130 12.03 2.44 14.27
C VAL A 130 11.93 3.75 13.51
N HIS A 131 10.79 3.98 12.86
CA HIS A 131 10.57 5.18 12.06
C HIS A 131 9.74 6.22 12.82
N LEU A 132 10.24 7.45 12.92
CA LEU A 132 9.45 8.58 13.38
C LEU A 132 8.68 9.17 12.20
N ASN A 133 7.38 8.87 12.16
CA ASN A 133 6.48 9.44 11.16
C ASN A 133 5.53 10.46 11.81
N PRO A 134 5.71 11.77 11.54
CA PRO A 134 4.85 12.81 12.11
C PRO A 134 3.46 12.89 11.47
N VAL A 135 3.22 12.17 10.36
CA VAL A 135 1.94 12.17 9.66
C VAL A 135 1.22 10.86 9.92
N LEU A 136 0.12 10.95 10.68
CA LEU A 136 -0.78 9.81 10.90
C LEU A 136 -1.33 9.29 9.56
N PRO A 137 -1.45 7.96 9.38
CA PRO A 137 -1.95 7.40 8.14
C PRO A 137 -3.39 7.84 7.82
N GLU A 138 -4.24 8.05 8.83
CA GLU A 138 -5.60 8.58 8.68
C GLU A 138 -5.58 10.01 8.13
N ARG A 139 -4.64 10.82 8.64
CA ARG A 139 -4.44 12.20 8.15
C ARG A 139 -3.94 12.20 6.71
N ALA A 140 -2.93 11.39 6.41
CA ALA A 140 -2.41 11.25 5.04
C ALA A 140 -3.51 10.84 4.06
N ALA A 141 -4.35 9.87 4.42
CA ALA A 141 -5.47 9.45 3.60
C ALA A 141 -6.51 10.56 3.41
N SER A 142 -6.88 11.27 4.48
CA SER A 142 -7.84 12.36 4.44
C SER A 142 -7.38 13.54 3.58
N GLU A 143 -6.08 13.85 3.59
CA GLU A 143 -5.50 14.96 2.80
C GLU A 143 -5.32 14.58 1.32
N LEU A 144 -4.99 13.33 1.01
CA LEU A 144 -4.81 12.87 -0.37
C LEU A 144 -6.12 12.58 -1.10
N ARG A 145 -7.14 12.06 -0.41
CA ARG A 145 -8.43 11.68 -1.00
C ARG A 145 -9.11 12.79 -1.84
N PRO A 146 -9.23 14.05 -1.37
CA PRO A 146 -9.84 15.12 -2.18
C PRO A 146 -9.00 15.53 -3.39
N LEU A 147 -7.71 15.18 -3.43
CA LEU A 147 -6.79 15.48 -4.52
C LEU A 147 -6.73 14.38 -5.58
N MET A 148 -7.42 13.26 -5.37
CA MET A 148 -7.48 12.17 -6.33
C MET A 148 -8.20 12.63 -7.61
N PRO A 149 -7.53 12.59 -8.79
CA PRO A 149 -8.19 12.88 -10.06
C PRO A 149 -9.38 11.93 -10.28
N PRO A 150 -10.38 12.26 -11.11
CA PRO A 150 -11.48 11.34 -11.43
C PRO A 150 -10.98 10.04 -12.07
N ARG A 151 -11.83 8.99 -12.02
CA ARG A 151 -11.65 7.79 -12.87
C ARG A 151 -11.84 8.26 -14.31
N GLY A 152 -10.76 8.22 -15.10
CA GLY A 152 -10.80 8.56 -16.53
C GLY A 152 -11.39 7.44 -17.36
#